data_AF-A0A819MWW9-F1
#
_entry.id   AF-A0A819MWW9-F1
#
_cell.length_a   1.000
_cell.length_b   1.000
_cell.length_c   1.000
_cell.angle_alpha   90.00
_cell.angle_beta   90.00
_cell.angle_gamma   90.00
#
_symmetry.space_group_name_H-M   'P 1'
#
loop_
_entity.id
_entity.type
_entity.pdbx_description
1 polymer ?
#
loop_
_entity_poly.entity_id
_entity_poly.type
_entity_poly.pdbx_seq_one_letter_code
_entity_poly.pdbx_strand_id
1 'polypeptide(L)'
;MHSSIIRTLLWGYWANILYIIGMIGYLTIDTISYMYISLNTIFSFMIYLLLAIVFVIDAVLYTIDWYMYAVKLRKEKDQPIQYRSEFLACIFQNLGSIFYVIGAILAFDKMQLINKLLFNLLGIFAFLIESIFILLGWIILFRKKISKNNCTLQNIYIWAHALNIIANLIYLCATILAYYFYRSDKNMNSTIVLILQIFGDVVYLIDAYLYHECWQRDKQEFDAVTEQQSLNKFYLEKFHHQSNANENK
;
A
#
# COMPACT_ATOMS: atom_id res chain seq x y z
N MET A 1 -11.81 15.57 18.35
CA MET A 1 -11.33 15.59 16.95
C MET A 1 -9.82 15.38 16.82
N HIS A 2 -8.96 15.96 17.67
CA HIS A 2 -7.51 15.67 17.61
C HIS A 2 -7.14 14.20 17.81
N SER A 3 -7.75 13.49 18.77
CA SER A 3 -7.39 12.09 19.09
C SER A 3 -7.68 11.10 17.94
N SER A 4 -8.66 11.38 17.07
CA SER A 4 -9.02 10.47 15.96
C SER A 4 -8.12 10.63 14.75
N ILE A 5 -7.60 11.84 14.47
CA ILE A 5 -6.73 12.09 13.30
C ILE A 5 -5.29 11.62 13.56
N ILE A 6 -4.79 11.81 14.78
CA ILE A 6 -3.49 11.26 15.21
C ILE A 6 -3.48 9.72 15.07
N ARG A 7 -4.62 9.07 15.34
CA ARG A 7 -4.77 7.63 15.16
C ARG A 7 -4.71 7.19 13.70
N THR A 8 -5.35 7.92 12.78
CA THR A 8 -5.27 7.67 11.33
C THR A 8 -3.83 7.74 10.83
N LEU A 9 -3.12 8.84 11.12
CA LEU A 9 -1.71 8.98 10.74
C LEU A 9 -0.82 7.85 11.29
N LEU A 10 -1.09 7.36 12.51
CA LEU A 10 -0.37 6.22 13.09
C LEU A 10 -0.60 4.91 12.33
N TRP A 11 -1.83 4.62 11.89
CA TRP A 11 -2.13 3.41 11.14
C TRP A 11 -1.50 3.43 9.74
N GLY A 12 -1.62 4.57 9.05
CA GLY A 12 -0.94 4.79 7.77
C GLY A 12 0.58 4.67 7.86
N TYR A 13 1.19 5.11 8.97
CA TYR A 13 2.63 4.91 9.22
C TYR A 13 2.99 3.43 9.29
N TRP A 14 2.30 2.66 10.14
CA TRP A 14 2.61 1.26 10.35
C TRP A 14 2.33 0.41 9.12
N ALA A 15 1.28 0.72 8.35
CA ALA A 15 1.04 0.11 7.04
C ALA A 15 2.25 0.28 6.11
N ASN A 16 2.69 1.52 5.88
CA ASN A 16 3.84 1.81 5.03
C ASN A 16 5.14 1.12 5.51
N ILE A 17 5.42 1.12 6.82
CA ILE A 17 6.61 0.45 7.37
C ILE A 17 6.54 -1.06 7.16
N LEU A 18 5.40 -1.69 7.43
CA LEU A 18 5.21 -3.12 7.21
C LEU A 18 5.33 -3.49 5.74
N TYR A 19 4.77 -2.67 4.84
CA TYR A 19 4.88 -2.84 3.40
C TYR A 19 6.34 -2.79 2.93
N ILE A 20 7.12 -1.79 3.38
CA ILE A 20 8.57 -1.70 3.08
C ILE A 20 9.33 -2.92 3.60
N ILE A 21 9.07 -3.34 4.84
CA ILE A 21 9.71 -4.54 5.43
C ILE A 21 9.36 -5.78 4.61
N GLY A 22 8.10 -5.93 4.20
CA GLY A 22 7.64 -6.99 3.31
C GLY A 22 8.44 -7.02 2.01
N MET A 23 8.54 -5.87 1.32
CA MET A 23 9.25 -5.76 0.05
C MET A 23 10.74 -6.02 0.15
N ILE A 24 11.41 -5.53 1.20
CA ILE A 24 12.82 -5.87 1.47
C ILE A 24 12.97 -7.37 1.69
N GLY A 25 12.04 -7.99 2.41
CA GLY A 25 12.03 -9.43 2.65
C GLY A 25 11.90 -10.24 1.37
N TYR A 26 10.95 -9.89 0.49
CA TYR A 26 10.78 -10.54 -0.81
C TYR A 26 11.99 -10.37 -1.71
N LEU A 27 12.47 -9.13 -1.87
CA LEU A 27 13.68 -8.84 -2.65
C LEU A 27 14.87 -9.65 -2.15
N THR A 28 15.03 -9.77 -0.83
CA THR A 28 16.12 -10.53 -0.23
C THR A 28 16.00 -12.01 -0.56
N ILE A 29 14.84 -12.64 -0.30
CA ILE A 29 14.69 -14.08 -0.51
C ILE A 29 14.74 -14.46 -2.00
N ASP A 30 14.21 -13.62 -2.89
CA ASP A 30 14.23 -13.85 -4.34
C ASP A 30 15.65 -13.67 -4.89
N THR A 31 16.39 -12.67 -4.42
CA THR A 31 17.82 -12.49 -4.77
C THR A 31 18.67 -13.64 -4.27
N ILE A 32 18.48 -14.09 -3.03
CA ILE A 32 19.24 -15.23 -2.50
C ILE A 32 18.86 -16.51 -3.27
N SER A 33 17.59 -16.72 -3.60
CA SER A 33 17.14 -17.87 -4.40
C SER A 33 17.71 -17.86 -5.83
N TYR A 34 17.91 -16.68 -6.40
CA TYR A 34 18.61 -16.49 -7.67
C TYR A 34 20.10 -16.84 -7.58
N MET A 35 20.80 -16.37 -6.54
CA MET A 35 22.23 -16.67 -6.35
C MET A 35 22.49 -18.12 -5.94
N TYR A 36 21.58 -18.72 -5.18
CA TYR A 36 21.71 -20.05 -4.58
C TYR A 36 20.47 -20.89 -4.90
N ILE A 37 20.45 -21.47 -6.09
CA ILE A 37 19.34 -22.30 -6.63
C ILE A 37 19.00 -23.49 -5.69
N SER A 38 19.93 -23.91 -4.83
CA SER A 38 19.74 -24.99 -3.85
C SER A 38 19.25 -24.53 -2.48
N LEU A 39 18.62 -23.35 -2.37
CA LEU A 39 18.10 -22.87 -1.09
C LEU A 39 17.17 -23.90 -0.43
N ASN A 40 17.27 -24.03 0.89
CA ASN A 40 16.43 -24.95 1.64
C ASN A 40 14.94 -24.58 1.45
N THR A 41 14.18 -25.48 0.83
CA THR A 41 12.78 -25.26 0.48
C THR A 41 11.90 -24.94 1.69
N ILE A 42 12.20 -25.52 2.86
CA ILE A 42 11.47 -25.26 4.11
C ILE A 42 11.77 -23.84 4.59
N PHE A 43 13.04 -23.41 4.53
CA PHE A 43 13.44 -22.06 4.92
C PHE A 43 12.78 -21.00 4.03
N SER A 44 12.86 -21.17 2.70
CA SER A 44 12.18 -20.27 1.75
C SER A 44 10.67 -20.21 2.02
N PHE A 45 10.04 -21.36 2.25
CA PHE A 45 8.62 -21.43 2.59
C PHE A 45 8.27 -20.63 3.85
N MET A 46 9.02 -20.79 4.94
CA MET A 46 8.77 -20.08 6.20
C MET A 46 8.89 -18.57 6.03
N ILE A 47 9.86 -18.11 5.24
CA ILE A 47 10.02 -16.69 4.91
C ILE A 47 8.83 -16.21 4.08
N TYR A 48 8.48 -16.89 2.98
CA TYR A 48 7.35 -16.46 2.15
C TYR A 48 6.01 -16.45 2.92
N LEU A 49 5.80 -17.40 3.83
CA LEU A 49 4.61 -17.41 4.68
C LEU A 49 4.60 -16.21 5.64
N LEU A 50 5.73 -15.92 6.29
CA LEU A 50 5.86 -14.77 7.17
C LEU A 50 5.58 -13.45 6.42
N LEU A 51 6.17 -13.30 5.23
CA LEU A 51 5.98 -12.11 4.40
C LEU A 51 4.53 -11.98 3.89
N ALA A 52 3.87 -13.08 3.54
CA ALA A 52 2.46 -13.07 3.18
C ALA A 52 1.56 -12.64 4.35
N ILE A 53 1.89 -13.05 5.59
CA ILE A 53 1.20 -12.58 6.80
C ILE A 53 1.40 -11.07 7.00
N VAL A 54 2.61 -10.55 6.74
CA VAL A 54 2.88 -9.11 6.80
C VAL A 54 1.94 -8.33 5.85
N PHE A 55 1.71 -8.83 4.63
CA PHE A 55 0.75 -8.19 3.71
C PHE A 55 -0.70 -8.24 4.19
N VAL A 56 -1.11 -9.32 4.85
CA VAL A 56 -2.46 -9.36 5.46
C VAL A 56 -2.59 -8.30 6.54
N ILE A 57 -1.57 -8.14 7.40
CA ILE A 57 -1.58 -7.11 8.45
C ILE A 57 -1.62 -5.73 7.81
N ASP A 58 -0.78 -5.48 6.81
CA ASP A 58 -0.75 -4.23 6.05
C ASP A 58 -2.13 -3.89 5.45
N ALA A 59 -2.76 -4.84 4.73
CA ALA A 59 -4.08 -4.65 4.13
C ALA A 59 -5.16 -4.32 5.18
N VAL A 60 -5.10 -4.95 6.37
CA VAL A 60 -6.00 -4.67 7.48
C VAL A 60 -5.76 -3.26 8.04
N LEU A 61 -4.49 -2.87 8.24
CA LEU A 61 -4.14 -1.54 8.73
C LEU A 61 -4.58 -0.45 7.74
N TYR A 62 -4.37 -0.67 6.44
CA TYR A 62 -4.84 0.23 5.38
C TYR A 62 -6.36 0.35 5.37
N THR A 63 -7.07 -0.77 5.55
CA THR A 63 -8.55 -0.78 5.64
C THR A 63 -9.04 0.00 6.87
N ILE A 64 -8.36 -0.13 8.01
CA ILE A 64 -8.67 0.63 9.23
C ILE A 64 -8.42 2.12 9.00
N ASP A 65 -7.29 2.47 8.39
CA ASP A 65 -6.93 3.85 8.07
C ASP A 65 -7.98 4.50 7.16
N TRP A 66 -8.31 3.83 6.06
CA TRP A 66 -9.39 4.22 5.16
C TRP A 66 -10.71 4.40 5.90
N TYR A 67 -11.15 3.44 6.73
CA TYR A 67 -12.41 3.54 7.45
C TYR A 67 -12.43 4.74 8.41
N MET A 68 -11.33 4.94 9.14
CA MET A 68 -11.19 6.07 10.07
C MET A 68 -11.23 7.40 9.33
N TYR A 69 -10.49 7.53 8.23
CA TYR A 69 -10.44 8.76 7.43
C TYR A 69 -11.75 9.03 6.70
N ALA A 70 -12.25 8.03 5.99
CA ALA A 70 -13.33 8.19 5.03
C ALA A 70 -14.72 8.15 5.67
N VAL A 71 -14.93 7.35 6.74
CA VAL A 71 -16.24 7.19 7.38
C VAL A 71 -16.37 8.07 8.63
N LYS A 72 -15.33 8.13 9.47
CA LYS A 72 -15.42 8.87 10.75
C LYS A 72 -15.02 10.34 10.67
N LEU A 73 -14.10 10.70 9.78
CA LEU A 73 -13.45 12.02 9.78
C LEU A 73 -13.92 12.95 8.66
N ARG A 74 -14.28 12.44 7.47
CA ARG A 74 -14.79 13.27 6.38
C ARG A 74 -16.16 13.88 6.72
N LYS A 75 -16.17 15.19 6.93
CA LYS A 75 -17.39 16.02 7.07
C LYS A 75 -17.97 16.48 5.73
N GLU A 76 -17.19 16.47 4.65
CA GLU A 76 -17.63 16.94 3.34
C GLU A 76 -18.17 15.78 2.49
N LYS A 77 -19.48 15.84 2.20
CA LYS A 77 -20.24 14.82 1.43
C LYS A 77 -19.89 14.78 -0.07
N ASP A 78 -19.01 15.65 -0.55
CA ASP A 78 -18.93 16.02 -1.98
C ASP A 78 -17.93 15.18 -2.80
N GLN A 79 -17.33 14.14 -2.23
CA GLN A 79 -16.36 13.27 -2.93
C GLN A 79 -16.74 11.76 -2.91
N PRO A 80 -17.94 11.38 -3.38
CA PRO A 80 -18.43 10.00 -3.29
C PRO A 80 -17.68 9.01 -4.19
N ILE A 81 -17.03 9.47 -5.26
CA ILE A 81 -16.39 8.59 -6.25
C ILE A 81 -15.01 8.10 -5.76
N GLN A 82 -14.20 8.98 -5.17
CA GLN A 82 -12.93 8.59 -4.54
C GLN A 82 -13.19 7.58 -3.42
N TYR A 83 -14.18 7.86 -2.58
CA TYR A 83 -14.59 6.96 -1.50
C TYR A 83 -14.91 5.55 -2.00
N ARG A 84 -15.75 5.44 -3.04
CA ARG A 84 -16.17 4.16 -3.59
C ARG A 84 -15.01 3.40 -4.25
N SER A 85 -14.08 4.12 -4.87
CA SER A 85 -12.90 3.51 -5.49
C SER A 85 -11.91 3.01 -4.44
N GLU A 86 -11.61 3.79 -3.41
CA GLU A 86 -10.76 3.35 -2.29
C GLU A 86 -11.38 2.18 -1.51
N PHE A 87 -12.71 2.15 -1.35
CA PHE A 87 -13.41 1.03 -0.73
C PHE A 87 -13.23 -0.26 -1.53
N LEU A 88 -13.45 -0.20 -2.84
CA LEU A 88 -13.25 -1.35 -3.74
C LEU A 88 -11.78 -1.78 -3.70
N ALA A 89 -10.85 -0.84 -3.72
CA ALA A 89 -9.43 -1.13 -3.57
C ALA A 89 -9.12 -1.88 -2.28
N CYS A 90 -9.65 -1.45 -1.12
CA CYS A 90 -9.47 -2.17 0.15
C CYS A 90 -9.98 -3.61 0.08
N ILE A 91 -11.14 -3.85 -0.55
CA ILE A 91 -11.67 -5.22 -0.73
C ILE A 91 -10.66 -6.07 -1.52
N PHE A 92 -10.19 -5.55 -2.65
CA PHE A 92 -9.26 -6.27 -3.52
C PHE A 92 -7.87 -6.44 -2.89
N GLN A 93 -7.38 -5.49 -2.09
CA GLN A 93 -6.14 -5.62 -1.33
C GLN A 93 -6.22 -6.77 -0.32
N ASN A 94 -7.33 -6.86 0.43
CA ASN A 94 -7.56 -7.96 1.38
C ASN A 94 -7.67 -9.31 0.65
N LEU A 95 -8.43 -9.38 -0.45
CA LEU A 95 -8.54 -10.59 -1.26
C LEU A 95 -7.18 -11.03 -1.79
N GLY A 96 -6.40 -10.09 -2.34
CA GLY A 96 -5.06 -10.36 -2.86
C GLY A 96 -4.13 -10.94 -1.79
N SER A 97 -4.12 -10.31 -0.62
CA SER A 97 -3.31 -10.75 0.53
C SER A 97 -3.71 -12.15 1.02
N ILE A 98 -5.00 -12.46 1.10
CA ILE A 98 -5.50 -13.79 1.46
C ILE A 98 -5.08 -14.83 0.42
N PHE A 99 -5.22 -14.54 -0.87
CA PHE A 99 -4.79 -15.46 -1.93
C PHE A 99 -3.28 -15.71 -1.90
N TYR A 100 -2.47 -14.70 -1.59
CA TYR A 100 -1.03 -14.86 -1.40
C TYR A 100 -0.70 -15.79 -0.21
N VAL A 101 -1.42 -15.66 0.92
CA VAL A 101 -1.24 -16.58 2.06
C VAL A 101 -1.62 -18.00 1.69
N ILE A 102 -2.75 -18.20 1.00
CA ILE A 102 -3.16 -19.53 0.51
C ILE A 102 -2.08 -20.08 -0.43
N GLY A 103 -1.62 -19.28 -1.40
CA GLY A 103 -0.54 -19.65 -2.33
C GLY A 103 0.75 -20.03 -1.59
N ALA A 104 1.12 -19.30 -0.54
CA ALA A 104 2.28 -19.61 0.30
C ALA A 104 2.11 -20.95 1.01
N ILE A 105 0.96 -21.21 1.65
CA ILE A 105 0.67 -22.49 2.33
C ILE A 105 0.74 -23.66 1.34
N LEU A 106 0.15 -23.52 0.16
CA LEU A 106 0.17 -24.56 -0.88
C LEU A 106 1.58 -24.81 -1.43
N ALA A 107 2.50 -23.84 -1.30
CA ALA A 107 3.89 -24.02 -1.73
C ALA A 107 4.68 -25.04 -0.88
N PHE A 108 4.18 -25.41 0.30
CA PHE A 108 4.76 -26.48 1.12
C PHE A 108 4.60 -27.86 0.46
N ASP A 109 3.48 -28.08 -0.24
CA ASP A 109 3.20 -29.35 -0.91
C ASP A 109 3.58 -29.28 -2.39
N LYS A 110 4.65 -29.99 -2.77
CA LYS A 110 5.15 -30.04 -4.16
C LYS A 110 4.11 -30.57 -5.16
N MET A 111 3.11 -31.34 -4.70
CA MET A 111 2.06 -31.89 -5.55
C MET A 111 1.00 -30.84 -5.95
N GLN A 112 1.03 -29.65 -5.33
CA GLN A 112 0.00 -28.61 -5.51
C GLN A 112 0.49 -27.38 -6.29
N LEU A 113 1.52 -27.57 -7.12
CA LEU A 113 2.15 -26.48 -7.87
C LEU A 113 1.18 -25.70 -8.76
N ILE A 114 0.23 -26.38 -9.41
CA ILE A 114 -0.81 -25.72 -10.23
C ILE A 114 -1.72 -24.85 -9.37
N ASN A 115 -2.13 -25.35 -8.19
CA ASN A 115 -2.97 -24.60 -7.27
C ASN A 115 -2.21 -23.38 -6.75
N LYS A 116 -0.92 -23.52 -6.39
CA LYS A 116 -0.05 -22.40 -6.01
C LYS A 116 -0.03 -21.32 -7.11
N LEU A 117 0.24 -21.70 -8.36
CA LEU A 117 0.28 -20.75 -9.48
C LEU A 117 -1.06 -20.05 -9.67
N LEU A 118 -2.17 -20.79 -9.54
CA LEU A 118 -3.52 -20.23 -9.63
C LEU A 118 -3.79 -19.20 -8.52
N PHE A 119 -3.49 -19.51 -7.27
CA PHE A 119 -3.72 -18.57 -6.16
C PHE A 119 -2.79 -17.35 -6.23
N ASN A 120 -1.54 -17.51 -6.65
CA ASN A 120 -0.67 -16.37 -6.93
C ASN A 120 -1.24 -15.49 -8.05
N LEU A 121 -1.74 -16.10 -9.12
CA LEU A 121 -2.37 -15.38 -10.24
C LEU A 121 -3.62 -14.60 -9.78
N LEU A 122 -4.50 -15.23 -8.99
CA LEU A 122 -5.67 -14.57 -8.40
C LEU A 122 -5.26 -13.41 -7.48
N GLY A 123 -4.19 -13.61 -6.69
CA GLY A 123 -3.62 -12.57 -5.84
C GLY A 123 -3.13 -11.36 -6.66
N ILE A 124 -2.35 -11.60 -7.71
CA ILE A 124 -1.85 -10.57 -8.61
C ILE A 124 -3.00 -9.82 -9.30
N PHE A 125 -4.03 -10.53 -9.77
CA PHE A 125 -5.20 -9.88 -10.36
C PHE A 125 -5.93 -9.00 -9.35
N ALA A 126 -6.07 -9.45 -8.11
CA ALA A 126 -6.70 -8.65 -7.07
C ALA A 126 -5.88 -7.38 -6.79
N PHE A 127 -4.56 -7.48 -6.62
CA PHE A 127 -3.70 -6.31 -6.44
C PHE A 127 -3.69 -5.37 -7.67
N LEU A 128 -3.73 -5.91 -8.89
CA LEU A 128 -3.83 -5.09 -10.09
C LEU A 128 -5.15 -4.30 -10.12
N ILE A 129 -6.27 -4.94 -9.79
CA ILE A 129 -7.59 -4.29 -9.73
C ILE A 129 -7.61 -3.22 -8.63
N GLU A 130 -7.06 -3.53 -7.46
CA GLU A 130 -6.86 -2.60 -6.35
C GLU A 130 -6.14 -1.33 -6.80
N SER A 131 -4.96 -1.49 -7.41
CA SER A 131 -4.12 -0.36 -7.81
C SER A 131 -4.78 0.50 -8.89
N ILE A 132 -5.52 -0.13 -9.82
CA ILE A 132 -6.33 0.58 -10.82
C ILE A 132 -7.42 1.41 -10.15
N PHE A 133 -8.16 0.85 -9.18
CA PHE A 133 -9.20 1.60 -8.49
C PHE A 133 -8.63 2.77 -7.71
N ILE A 134 -7.51 2.61 -6.99
CA ILE A 134 -6.93 3.73 -6.26
C ILE A 134 -6.45 4.82 -7.22
N LEU A 135 -5.75 4.45 -8.31
CA LEU A 135 -5.30 5.42 -9.32
C LEU A 135 -6.49 6.19 -9.92
N LEU A 136 -7.58 5.50 -10.26
CA LEU A 136 -8.80 6.14 -10.77
C LEU A 136 -9.40 7.11 -9.74
N GLY A 137 -9.46 6.72 -8.47
CA GLY A 137 -9.93 7.57 -7.38
C GLY A 137 -9.16 8.88 -7.28
N TRP A 138 -7.83 8.81 -7.33
CA TRP A 138 -6.96 9.98 -7.28
C TRP A 138 -7.02 10.84 -8.55
N ILE A 139 -7.00 10.26 -9.74
CA ILE A 139 -7.13 11.02 -11.00
C ILE A 139 -8.44 11.83 -11.02
N ILE A 140 -9.54 11.23 -10.58
CA ILE A 140 -10.85 11.90 -10.53
C ILE A 140 -10.85 13.03 -9.49
N LEU A 141 -10.24 12.81 -8.32
CA LEU A 141 -10.09 13.85 -7.29
C LEU A 141 -9.28 15.03 -7.81
N PHE A 142 -8.12 14.76 -8.43
CA PHE A 142 -7.21 15.80 -8.89
C PHE A 142 -7.76 16.59 -10.08
N ARG A 143 -8.51 15.94 -10.98
CA ARG A 143 -9.23 16.66 -12.06
C ARG A 143 -10.23 17.69 -11.54
N LYS A 144 -10.84 17.46 -10.36
CA LYS A 144 -11.78 18.40 -9.75
C LYS A 144 -11.09 19.54 -8.98
N LYS A 145 -9.84 19.35 -8.52
CA LYS A 145 -9.10 20.29 -7.67
C LYS A 145 -8.05 21.12 -8.43
N ILE A 146 -8.15 21.26 -9.76
CA ILE A 146 -7.27 22.13 -10.57
C ILE A 146 -7.56 23.61 -10.24
N SER A 147 -7.10 24.08 -9.10
CA SER A 147 -7.10 25.48 -8.71
C SER A 147 -5.84 25.76 -7.90
N LYS A 148 -4.91 26.48 -8.55
CA LYS A 148 -3.84 27.30 -7.97
C LYS A 148 -2.83 26.58 -7.07
N ASN A 149 -1.99 25.72 -7.65
CA ASN A 149 -0.53 25.68 -7.47
C ASN A 149 -0.01 24.32 -7.95
N ASN A 150 1.11 24.32 -8.68
CA ASN A 150 1.81 23.13 -9.16
C ASN A 150 2.10 22.16 -8.01
N CYS A 151 1.23 21.19 -7.80
CA CYS A 151 1.25 20.34 -6.62
C CYS A 151 2.12 19.11 -6.91
N THR A 152 3.42 19.23 -6.64
CA THR A 152 4.42 18.16 -6.77
C THR A 152 4.01 16.88 -6.04
N LEU A 153 3.28 16.99 -4.93
CA LEU A 153 2.78 15.85 -4.15
C LEU A 153 1.73 15.00 -4.89
N GLN A 154 0.83 15.64 -5.64
CA GLN A 154 -0.19 14.94 -6.42
C GLN A 154 0.43 14.05 -7.49
N ASN A 155 1.50 14.55 -8.12
CA ASN A 155 2.24 13.78 -9.10
C ASN A 155 2.91 12.56 -8.44
N ILE A 156 3.48 12.70 -7.24
CA ILE A 156 4.11 11.57 -6.53
C ILE A 156 3.08 10.48 -6.22
N TYR A 157 1.87 10.83 -5.74
CA TYR A 157 0.79 9.86 -5.52
C TYR A 157 0.39 9.11 -6.79
N ILE A 158 0.21 9.81 -7.91
CA ILE A 158 -0.11 9.19 -9.20
C ILE A 158 1.01 8.25 -9.63
N TRP A 159 2.27 8.68 -9.49
CA TRP A 159 3.44 7.87 -9.85
C TRP A 159 3.58 6.62 -8.98
N ALA A 160 3.34 6.72 -7.67
CA ALA A 160 3.34 5.56 -6.77
C ALA A 160 2.32 4.50 -7.24
N HIS A 161 1.05 4.89 -7.41
CA HIS A 161 0.01 3.96 -7.90
C HIS A 161 0.33 3.42 -9.32
N ALA A 162 0.95 4.23 -10.20
CA ALA A 162 1.38 3.76 -11.50
C ALA A 162 2.52 2.72 -11.42
N LEU A 163 3.49 2.91 -10.52
CA LEU A 163 4.55 1.95 -10.26
C LEU A 163 4.00 0.64 -9.68
N ASN A 164 3.01 0.71 -8.78
CA ASN A 164 2.32 -0.46 -8.26
C ASN A 164 1.65 -1.28 -9.38
N ILE A 165 0.99 -0.61 -10.34
CA ILE A 165 0.44 -1.27 -11.55
C ILE A 165 1.56 -1.92 -12.37
N ILE A 166 2.67 -1.21 -12.59
CA ILE A 166 3.81 -1.74 -13.36
C ILE A 166 4.40 -2.98 -12.68
N ALA A 167 4.59 -2.95 -11.36
CA ALA A 167 5.05 -4.09 -10.58
C ALA A 167 4.10 -5.28 -10.74
N ASN A 168 2.80 -5.09 -10.51
CA ASN A 168 1.78 -6.13 -10.71
C ASN A 168 1.84 -6.76 -12.12
N LEU A 169 2.03 -5.95 -13.16
CA LEU A 169 2.17 -6.45 -14.54
C LEU A 169 3.46 -7.27 -14.73
N ILE A 170 4.56 -6.89 -14.07
CA ILE A 170 5.81 -7.66 -14.07
C ILE A 170 5.58 -9.03 -13.40
N TYR A 171 4.94 -9.09 -12.24
CA TYR A 171 4.62 -10.38 -11.59
C TYR A 171 3.64 -11.22 -12.39
N LEU A 172 2.67 -10.60 -13.07
CA LEU A 172 1.76 -11.29 -13.96
C LEU A 172 2.54 -11.97 -15.10
N CYS A 173 3.46 -11.23 -15.75
CA CYS A 173 4.35 -11.77 -16.77
C CYS A 173 5.23 -12.91 -16.21
N ALA A 174 5.82 -12.73 -15.03
CA ALA A 174 6.64 -13.76 -14.39
C ALA A 174 5.83 -15.03 -14.10
N THR A 175 4.59 -14.89 -13.62
CA THR A 175 3.70 -16.02 -13.29
C THR A 175 3.24 -16.76 -14.55
N ILE A 176 2.90 -16.04 -15.62
CA ILE A 176 2.55 -16.64 -16.92
C ILE A 176 3.74 -17.40 -17.50
N LEU A 177 4.95 -16.82 -17.44
CA LEU A 177 6.17 -17.49 -17.88
C LEU A 177 6.49 -18.72 -17.05
N ALA A 178 6.33 -18.66 -15.73
CA ALA A 178 6.50 -19.81 -14.84
C ALA A 178 5.55 -20.96 -15.24
N TYR A 179 4.27 -20.65 -15.47
CA TYR A 179 3.30 -21.64 -15.94
C TYR A 179 3.67 -22.23 -17.31
N TYR A 180 4.13 -21.39 -18.24
CA TYR A 180 4.58 -21.85 -19.56
C TYR A 180 5.78 -22.80 -19.47
N PHE A 181 6.78 -22.47 -18.64
CA PHE A 181 7.95 -23.33 -18.44
C PHE A 181 7.57 -24.65 -17.76
N TYR A 182 6.72 -24.59 -16.73
CA TYR A 182 6.17 -25.79 -16.09
C TYR A 182 5.51 -26.72 -17.11
N ARG A 183 4.63 -26.20 -17.97
CA ARG A 183 3.92 -27.00 -18.97
C ARG A 183 4.83 -27.57 -20.06
N SER A 184 5.97 -26.93 -20.30
CA SER A 184 6.92 -27.33 -21.34
C SER A 184 7.99 -28.30 -20.84
N ASP A 185 7.85 -28.88 -19.64
CA ASP A 185 8.88 -29.68 -18.92
C ASP A 185 10.24 -28.97 -18.81
N LYS A 186 10.23 -27.63 -18.88
CA LYS A 186 11.41 -26.80 -18.66
C LYS A 186 11.45 -26.42 -17.18
N ASN A 187 12.65 -26.15 -16.67
CA ASN A 187 12.81 -25.74 -15.28
C ASN A 187 11.97 -24.49 -15.00
N MET A 188 10.98 -24.61 -14.11
CA MET A 188 10.04 -23.54 -13.74
C MET A 188 10.75 -22.37 -13.06
N ASN A 189 11.85 -22.66 -12.35
CA ASN A 189 12.78 -21.67 -11.80
C ASN A 189 13.79 -21.25 -12.87
N SER A 190 13.31 -20.90 -14.06
CA SER A 190 14.20 -20.36 -15.07
C SER A 190 14.74 -19.02 -14.58
N THR A 191 16.01 -18.75 -14.88
CA THR A 191 16.71 -17.51 -14.51
C THR A 191 15.89 -16.27 -14.88
N ILE A 192 15.13 -16.33 -15.98
CA ILE A 192 14.28 -15.23 -16.45
C ILE A 192 13.10 -14.96 -15.51
N VAL A 193 12.44 -16.00 -14.97
CA VAL A 193 11.33 -15.82 -14.03
C VAL A 193 11.81 -15.13 -12.75
N LEU A 194 12.94 -15.58 -12.20
CA LEU A 194 13.54 -14.97 -11.00
C LEU A 194 13.99 -13.53 -11.24
N ILE A 195 14.59 -13.23 -12.41
CA ILE A 195 14.96 -11.85 -12.77
C ILE A 195 13.74 -10.94 -12.82
N LEU A 196 12.63 -11.40 -13.40
CA LEU A 196 11.39 -10.62 -13.44
C LEU A 196 10.81 -10.39 -12.04
N GLN A 197 10.82 -11.40 -11.18
CA GLN A 197 10.36 -11.28 -9.79
C GLN A 197 11.19 -10.24 -9.02
N ILE A 198 12.52 -10.35 -9.07
CA ILE A 198 13.45 -9.38 -8.45
C ILE A 198 13.20 -7.96 -8.98
N PHE A 199 13.01 -7.81 -10.30
CA PHE A 199 12.72 -6.50 -10.88
C PHE A 199 11.37 -5.95 -10.40
N GLY A 200 10.36 -6.82 -10.28
CA GLY A 200 9.07 -6.49 -9.67
C GLY A 200 9.21 -6.01 -8.22
N ASP A 201 10.00 -6.72 -7.41
CA ASP A 201 10.25 -6.37 -6.00
C ASP A 201 10.90 -4.98 -5.90
N VAL A 202 11.86 -4.67 -6.79
CA VAL A 202 12.52 -3.37 -6.85
C VAL A 202 11.52 -2.26 -7.18
N VAL A 203 10.62 -2.48 -8.15
CA VAL A 203 9.58 -1.51 -8.50
C VAL A 203 8.63 -1.30 -7.32
N TYR A 204 8.20 -2.36 -6.64
CA TYR A 204 7.39 -2.26 -5.44
C TYR A 204 8.08 -1.55 -4.29
N LEU A 205 9.39 -1.74 -4.11
CA LEU A 205 10.15 -1.05 -3.08
C LEU A 205 10.25 0.45 -3.34
N ILE A 206 10.45 0.84 -4.61
CA ILE A 206 10.44 2.26 -5.01
C ILE A 206 9.04 2.85 -4.76
N ASP A 207 7.99 2.14 -5.14
CA ASP A 207 6.60 2.52 -4.86
C ASP A 207 6.35 2.73 -3.36
N ALA A 208 6.71 1.75 -2.53
CA ALA A 208 6.61 1.81 -1.07
C ALA A 208 7.33 3.02 -0.48
N TYR A 209 8.52 3.34 -0.99
CA TYR A 209 9.29 4.50 -0.59
C TYR A 209 8.57 5.81 -0.95
N LEU A 210 7.99 5.92 -2.15
CA LEU A 210 7.24 7.10 -2.56
C LEU A 210 5.98 7.30 -1.70
N TYR A 211 5.27 6.23 -1.33
CA TYR A 211 4.16 6.33 -0.38
C TYR A 211 4.60 6.83 0.98
N HIS A 212 5.75 6.34 1.47
CA HIS A 212 6.29 6.78 2.74
C HIS A 212 6.62 8.29 2.72
N GLU A 213 7.26 8.78 1.66
CA GLU A 213 7.54 10.20 1.46
C GLU A 213 6.26 11.04 1.40
N CYS A 214 5.24 10.57 0.67
CA CYS A 214 3.93 11.21 0.63
C CYS A 214 3.31 11.31 2.02
N TRP A 215 3.32 10.21 2.78
CA TRP A 215 2.78 10.16 4.13
C TRP A 215 3.54 11.11 5.09
N GLN A 216 4.87 11.18 5.00
CA GLN A 216 5.66 12.10 5.84
C GLN A 216 5.27 13.56 5.58
N ARG A 217 5.03 13.93 4.33
CA ARG A 217 4.61 15.28 3.95
C ARG A 217 3.21 15.60 4.42
N ASP A 218 2.26 14.68 4.24
CA ASP A 218 0.89 14.84 4.75
C ASP A 218 0.87 15.03 6.28
N LYS A 219 1.74 14.30 6.99
CA LYS A 219 1.92 14.49 8.42
C LYS A 219 2.46 15.88 8.77
N GLN A 220 3.50 16.36 8.07
CA GLN A 220 4.07 17.69 8.32
C GLN A 220 3.04 18.81 8.08
N GLU A 221 2.28 18.72 6.99
CA GLU A 221 1.20 19.67 6.70
C GLU A 221 0.11 19.64 7.79
N PHE A 222 -0.25 18.44 8.25
CA PHE A 222 -1.22 18.28 9.33
C PHE A 222 -0.73 18.87 10.66
N ASP A 223 0.52 18.60 11.04
CA ASP A 223 1.12 19.11 12.27
C ASP A 223 1.17 20.66 12.24
N ALA A 224 1.54 21.25 11.10
CA ALA A 224 1.55 22.70 10.90
C ALA A 224 0.15 23.35 11.02
N VAL A 225 -0.87 22.75 10.41
CA VAL A 225 -2.26 23.24 10.51
C VAL A 225 -2.76 23.13 11.95
N THR A 226 -2.42 22.05 12.65
CA THR A 226 -2.83 21.80 14.04
C THR A 226 -2.18 22.81 14.98
N GLU A 227 -0.89 23.07 14.81
CA GLU A 227 -0.17 24.08 15.57
C GLU A 227 -0.79 25.47 15.37
N GLN A 228 -1.08 25.84 14.12
CA GLN A 228 -1.69 27.14 13.81
C GLN A 228 -3.11 27.28 14.37
N GLN A 229 -3.91 26.22 14.39
CA GLN A 229 -5.23 26.22 15.04
C GLN A 229 -5.12 26.38 16.56
N SER A 230 -4.13 25.73 17.19
CA SER A 230 -3.88 25.85 18.63
C SER A 230 -3.46 27.26 19.03
N LEU A 231 -2.58 27.89 18.24
CA LEU A 231 -2.17 29.29 18.38
C LEU A 231 -3.38 30.22 18.25
N ASN A 232 -4.18 30.08 17.20
CA ASN A 232 -5.37 30.91 16.99
C ASN A 232 -6.36 30.80 18.16
N LYS A 233 -6.57 29.58 18.69
CA LYS A 233 -7.43 29.37 19.86
C LYS A 233 -6.88 30.05 21.10
N PHE A 234 -5.58 29.93 21.36
CA PHE A 234 -4.91 30.59 22.48
C PHE A 234 -5.05 32.12 22.40
N TYR A 235 -4.85 32.70 21.21
CA TYR A 235 -5.01 34.15 21.01
C TYR A 235 -6.45 34.61 21.23
N LEU A 236 -7.44 33.85 20.74
CA LEU A 236 -8.86 34.14 20.96
C LEU A 236 -9.24 34.09 22.45
N GLU A 237 -8.79 33.07 23.18
CA GLU A 237 -9.04 32.95 24.63
C GLU A 237 -8.41 34.10 25.41
N LYS A 238 -7.17 34.50 25.06
CA LYS A 238 -6.49 35.65 25.67
C LYS A 238 -7.22 36.96 25.38
N PHE A 239 -7.72 37.15 24.15
CA PHE A 239 -8.45 38.35 23.76
C PHE A 239 -9.78 38.49 24.51
N HIS A 240 -10.53 37.40 24.66
CA HIS A 240 -11.77 37.38 25.45
C HIS A 240 -11.55 37.67 26.93
N HIS A 241 -10.47 37.14 27.52
CA HIS A 241 -10.11 37.45 28.91
C HIS A 241 -9.77 38.94 29.13
N GLN A 242 -9.11 39.58 28.15
CA GLN A 242 -8.79 41.01 28.23
C GLN A 242 -10.02 41.91 28.02
N SER A 243 -10.95 41.52 27.14
CA SER A 243 -12.21 42.24 26.92
C SER A 243 -13.09 42.25 28.18
N ASN A 244 -13.26 41.09 28.81
CA ASN A 244 -14.10 40.96 30.02
C ASN A 244 -13.49 41.63 31.25
N ALA A 245 -12.17 41.82 31.28
CA ALA A 245 -11.49 42.56 32.35
C ALA A 245 -11.67 44.08 32.23
N ASN A 246 -11.93 44.59 31.03
CA ASN A 246 -12.13 46.02 30.77
C ASN A 246 -13.60 46.46 30.91
N GLU A 247 -14.57 45.57 30.74
CA GLU A 247 -16.01 45.89 30.97
C GLU A 247 -16.40 45.97 32.46
N ASN A 248 -15.54 45.49 33.37
CA ASN A 248 -15.76 45.51 34.82
C ASN A 248 -15.03 46.67 35.54
N LYS A 249 -14.62 47.71 34.79
CA LYS A 249 -14.08 48.97 35.33
C LYS A 249 -15.01 50.12 34.98
#